data_AF-A0A1S3GW79-F1
#
_entry.id   AF-A0A1S3GW79-F1
#
_cell.length_a   1.000
_cell.length_b   1.000
_cell.length_c   1.000
_cell.angle_alpha   90.00
_cell.angle_beta   90.00
_cell.angle_gamma   90.00
#
_symmetry.space_group_name_H-M   'P 1'
#
loop_
_entity.id
_entity.type
_entity.pdbx_description
1 polymer ?
#
loop_
_entity_poly.entity_id
_entity_poly.type
_entity_poly.pdbx_seq_one_letter_code
_entity_poly.pdbx_strand_id
1 'polypeptide(L)'
;MRGLKPWTQYAIFVKTLVTFSDERRTYGAKSDIIYVQTDATNPSVPLDPISVSNSSSQIILKWKPPSDPNGNITHYLVYWQRQAEDSELFELDYCLK
;
A
#
# COMPACT_ATOMS: atom_id res chain seq x y z
N MET A 1 -7.59 -3.60 -19.80
CA MET A 1 -7.01 -2.48 -19.03
C MET A 1 -5.83 -3.03 -18.22
N ARG A 2 -4.70 -2.33 -18.16
CA ARG A 2 -3.49 -2.78 -17.43
C ARG A 2 -3.00 -1.62 -16.54
N GLY A 3 -2.31 -1.93 -15.44
CA GLY A 3 -1.78 -0.91 -14.52
C GLY A 3 -2.85 -0.21 -13.67
N LEU A 4 -3.95 -0.90 -13.35
CA LEU A 4 -4.98 -0.37 -12.45
C LEU A 4 -4.50 -0.49 -11.00
N LYS A 5 -4.94 0.45 -10.15
CA LYS A 5 -4.67 0.39 -8.71
C LYS A 5 -5.42 -0.81 -8.12
N PRO A 6 -4.79 -1.62 -7.26
CA PRO A 6 -5.46 -2.69 -6.54
C PRO A 6 -6.57 -2.18 -5.62
N TRP A 7 -7.54 -3.05 -5.29
CA TRP A 7 -8.64 -2.75 -4.37
C TRP A 7 -9.36 -1.41 -4.65
N THR A 8 -9.50 -1.05 -5.92
CA THR A 8 -10.05 0.25 -6.35
C THR A 8 -11.24 0.03 -7.26
N GLN A 9 -12.33 0.77 -7.03
CA GLN A 9 -13.52 0.69 -7.87
C GLN A 9 -13.36 1.59 -9.11
N TYR A 10 -13.55 1.00 -10.29
CA TYR A 10 -13.50 1.68 -11.58
C TYR A 10 -14.88 1.68 -12.23
N ALA A 11 -15.27 2.83 -12.78
CA ALA A 11 -16.44 2.98 -13.63
C ALA A 11 -16.03 2.79 -15.10
N ILE A 12 -16.69 1.87 -15.81
CA ILE A 12 -16.36 1.51 -17.19
C ILE A 12 -17.62 1.57 -18.04
N PHE A 13 -17.54 2.19 -19.21
CA PHE A 13 -18.56 2.11 -20.25
C PHE A 13 -17.90 2.18 -21.63
N VAL A 14 -18.63 1.76 -22.66
CA VAL A 14 -18.17 1.83 -24.05
C VAL A 14 -19.15 2.64 -24.90
N LYS A 15 -18.63 3.29 -25.94
CA LYS A 15 -19.42 4.06 -26.90
C LYS A 15 -18.91 3.77 -28.30
N THR A 16 -19.82 3.70 -29.27
CA THR A 16 -19.45 3.56 -30.68
C THR A 16 -18.83 4.85 -31.21
N LEU A 17 -17.74 4.74 -31.98
CA LEU A 17 -17.22 5.81 -32.83
C LEU A 17 -17.68 5.53 -34.26
N VAL A 18 -18.55 6.38 -34.81
CA VAL A 18 -19.13 6.21 -36.16
C VAL A 18 -18.69 7.35 -37.08
N THR A 19 -18.49 7.05 -38.37
CA THR A 19 -18.23 8.03 -39.42
C THR A 19 -19.51 8.75 -39.81
N PHE A 20 -19.43 10.06 -40.03
CA PHE A 20 -20.58 10.87 -40.43
C PHE A 20 -20.96 10.55 -41.89
N SER A 21 -22.24 10.26 -42.15
CA SER A 21 -22.79 10.07 -43.51
C SER A 21 -23.90 11.09 -43.77
N ASP A 22 -23.87 11.75 -44.93
CA ASP A 22 -24.76 12.86 -45.28
C ASP A 22 -26.25 12.48 -45.39
N GLU A 23 -26.57 11.20 -45.52
CA GLU A 23 -27.93 10.78 -45.87
C GLU A 23 -28.83 10.44 -44.66
N ARG A 24 -28.30 10.36 -43.44
CA ARG A 24 -29.07 10.25 -42.16
C ARG A 24 -28.13 10.36 -40.96
N ARG A 25 -28.50 11.14 -39.94
CA ARG A 25 -27.77 11.21 -38.66
C ARG A 25 -27.79 9.83 -37.96
N THR A 26 -26.68 9.11 -37.97
CA THR A 26 -26.46 7.95 -37.10
C THR A 26 -26.03 8.41 -35.71
N TYR A 27 -26.88 8.23 -34.70
CA TYR A 27 -26.63 8.69 -33.32
C TYR A 27 -25.67 7.79 -32.52
N GLY A 28 -25.19 6.69 -33.11
CA GLY A 28 -24.34 5.70 -32.43
C GLY A 28 -25.06 5.00 -31.28
N ALA A 29 -24.31 4.24 -30.49
CA ALA A 29 -24.77 3.57 -29.28
C ALA A 29 -23.78 3.75 -28.12
N LYS A 30 -24.29 3.70 -26.89
CA LYS A 30 -23.49 3.67 -25.65
C LYS A 30 -23.98 2.52 -24.76
N SER A 31 -23.06 1.90 -24.03
CA SER A 31 -23.45 0.98 -22.94
C SER A 31 -23.83 1.77 -21.69
N ASP A 32 -24.42 1.06 -20.74
CA ASP A 32 -24.50 1.52 -19.35
C ASP A 32 -23.10 1.53 -18.70
N ILE A 33 -23.00 2.23 -17.57
CA ILE A 33 -21.81 2.25 -16.73
C ILE A 33 -21.84 1.05 -15.81
N ILE A 34 -20.76 0.27 -15.79
CA ILE A 34 -20.53 -0.77 -14.81
C ILE A 34 -19.48 -0.35 -13.81
N TYR A 35 -19.64 -0.77 -12.56
CA TYR A 35 -18.63 -0.59 -11.52
C TYR A 35 -17.93 -1.91 -11.27
N VAL A 36 -16.62 -1.93 -11.43
CA VAL A 36 -15.78 -3.11 -11.23
C VAL A 36 -14.71 -2.77 -10.21
N GLN A 37 -14.58 -3.58 -9.16
CA GLN A 37 -13.50 -3.45 -8.18
C GLN A 37 -12.34 -4.35 -8.59
N THR A 38 -11.12 -3.82 -8.57
CA THR A 38 -9.90 -4.63 -8.78
C THR A 38 -9.59 -5.47 -7.55
N ASP A 39 -8.91 -6.59 -7.78
CA ASP A 39 -8.51 -7.50 -6.71
C ASP A 39 -7.56 -6.83 -5.70
N ALA A 40 -7.56 -7.36 -4.49
CA ALA A 40 -6.58 -6.99 -3.47
C ALA A 40 -5.19 -7.54 -3.84
N THR A 41 -4.14 -6.91 -3.34
CA THR A 41 -2.76 -7.43 -3.41
C THR A 41 -2.03 -7.14 -2.11
N ASN A 42 -0.75 -7.52 -2.04
CA ASN A 42 0.08 -7.27 -0.88
C ASN A 42 0.13 -5.76 -0.55
N PRO A 43 -0.05 -5.39 0.74
CA PRO A 43 0.10 -4.01 1.17
C PRO A 43 1.54 -3.53 1.04
N SER A 44 1.74 -2.23 0.96
CA SER A 44 3.07 -1.63 1.08
C SER A 44 3.59 -1.68 2.52
N VAL A 45 4.83 -1.21 2.72
CA VAL A 45 5.45 -1.12 4.05
C VAL A 45 4.66 -0.13 4.94
N PRO A 46 4.45 -0.43 6.24
CA PRO A 46 3.93 0.54 7.20
C PRO A 46 4.82 1.78 7.29
N LEU A 47 4.22 2.93 7.56
CA LEU A 47 4.94 4.21 7.59
C LEU A 47 5.35 4.59 9.02
N ASP A 48 6.45 5.34 9.15
CA ASP A 48 6.90 5.96 10.40
C ASP A 48 6.90 5.03 11.63
N PRO A 49 7.65 3.91 11.62
CA PRO A 49 7.80 3.08 12.82
C PRO A 49 8.57 3.84 13.90
N ILE A 50 7.97 3.95 15.09
CA ILE A 50 8.53 4.64 16.26
C ILE A 50 8.50 3.67 17.44
N SER A 51 9.64 3.50 18.10
CA SER A 51 9.78 2.72 19.34
C SER A 51 10.23 3.60 20.50
N VAL A 52 9.54 3.51 21.63
CA VAL A 52 9.92 4.19 22.88
C VAL A 52 9.91 3.19 24.01
N SER A 53 10.97 3.16 24.82
CA SER A 53 11.01 2.35 26.04
C SER A 53 10.29 3.08 27.17
N ASN A 54 9.28 2.43 27.76
CA ASN A 54 8.55 2.97 28.91
C ASN A 54 9.11 2.44 30.24
N SER A 55 9.78 1.29 30.22
CA SER A 55 10.46 0.69 31.36
C SER A 55 11.59 -0.23 30.88
N SER A 56 12.40 -0.76 31.79
CA SER A 56 13.47 -1.71 31.46
C SER A 56 13.00 -2.98 30.73
N SER A 57 11.70 -3.28 30.74
CA SER A 57 11.11 -4.48 30.12
C SER A 57 9.93 -4.20 29.19
N GLN A 58 9.64 -2.92 28.88
CA GLN A 58 8.50 -2.54 28.05
C GLN A 58 8.89 -1.57 26.95
N ILE A 59 8.50 -1.91 25.71
CA ILE A 59 8.65 -1.06 24.53
C ILE A 59 7.26 -0.75 23.98
N ILE A 60 6.98 0.53 23.79
CA ILE A 60 5.82 1.02 23.05
C ILE A 60 6.24 1.16 21.59
N LEU A 61 5.65 0.34 20.73
CA LEU A 61 5.85 0.39 19.28
C LEU A 61 4.61 1.00 18.61
N LYS A 62 4.80 2.01 17.77
CA LYS A 62 3.75 2.68 16.99
C LYS A 62 4.18 2.81 15.54
N TRP A 63 3.23 2.81 14.63
CA TRP A 63 3.45 3.05 13.20
C TRP A 63 2.17 3.65 12.60
N LYS A 64 2.30 4.23 11.40
CA LYS A 64 1.18 4.65 10.56
C LYS A 64 0.83 3.57 9.54
N PRO A 65 -0.41 3.57 9.02
CA PRO A 65 -0.81 2.66 7.96
C PRO A 65 0.08 2.79 6.71
N PRO A 66 0.17 1.74 5.88
CA PRO A 66 0.85 1.80 4.58
C PRO A 66 0.19 2.84 3.65
N SER A 67 0.99 3.47 2.78
CA SER A 67 0.49 4.38 1.73
C SER A 67 -0.45 3.66 0.76
N ASP A 68 -0.14 2.39 0.47
CA ASP A 68 -0.92 1.55 -0.43
C ASP A 68 -1.32 0.26 0.31
N PRO A 69 -2.45 0.29 1.05
CA PRO A 69 -2.99 -0.89 1.72
C PRO A 69 -3.37 -2.01 0.76
N ASN A 70 -3.71 -1.66 -0.49
CA ASN A 70 -4.06 -2.60 -1.56
C ASN A 70 -5.15 -3.61 -1.19
N GLY A 71 -6.01 -3.26 -0.24
CA GLY A 71 -6.94 -4.17 0.40
C GLY A 71 -7.40 -3.62 1.73
N ASN A 72 -8.33 -4.34 2.38
CA ASN A 72 -8.66 -4.07 3.76
C ASN A 72 -7.60 -4.70 4.68
N ILE A 73 -7.01 -3.90 5.58
CA ILE A 73 -5.98 -4.39 6.51
C ILE A 73 -6.66 -5.18 7.63
N THR A 74 -6.34 -6.47 7.75
CA THR A 74 -6.92 -7.34 8.77
C THR A 74 -6.15 -7.31 10.08
N HIS A 75 -4.82 -7.30 10.01
CA HIS A 75 -3.91 -7.26 11.16
C HIS A 75 -2.48 -6.86 10.72
N TYR A 76 -1.61 -6.63 11.70
CA TYR A 76 -0.17 -6.45 11.51
C TYR A 76 0.57 -7.62 12.16
N LEU A 77 1.60 -8.11 11.48
CA LEU A 77 2.45 -9.19 11.96
C LEU A 77 3.78 -8.61 12.46
N VAL A 78 4.06 -8.77 13.75
CA VAL A 78 5.19 -8.13 14.43
C VAL A 78 6.10 -9.19 15.03
N TYR A 79 7.40 -9.09 14.75
CA TYR A 79 8.44 -9.96 15.30
C TYR A 79 9.53 -9.12 15.96
N TRP A 80 10.13 -9.64 17.03
CA TRP A 80 11.30 -9.04 17.66
C TRP A 80 12.30 -10.11 18.08
N GLN A 81 13.57 -9.72 18.16
CA GLN A 81 14.65 -10.56 18.67
C GLN A 81 15.66 -9.67 19.38
N ARG A 82 16.22 -10.18 20.48
CA ARG A 82 17.34 -9.53 21.18
C ARG A 82 18.55 -9.47 20.25
N GLN A 83 18.99 -8.27 19.91
CA GLN A 83 20.23 -8.04 19.18
C GLN A 83 21.41 -8.20 20.15
N ALA A 84 22.53 -8.75 19.66
CA ALA A 84 23.76 -8.80 20.43
C ALA A 84 24.37 -7.39 20.51
N GLU A 85 25.09 -7.13 21.59
CA GLU A 85 25.96 -5.96 21.68
C GLU A 85 27.08 -6.08 20.65
N ASP A 86 27.61 -4.95 20.21
CA ASP A 86 28.72 -4.92 19.26
C ASP A 86 29.99 -5.51 19.91
N SER A 87 30.69 -6.38 19.18
CA SER A 87 31.89 -7.04 19.68
C SER A 87 33.03 -6.06 19.94
N GLU A 88 33.09 -4.96 19.17
CA GLU A 88 34.09 -3.91 19.33
C GLU A 88 34.02 -3.23 20.71
N LEU A 89 32.85 -3.19 21.34
CA LEU A 89 32.68 -2.62 22.68
C LEU A 89 33.53 -3.35 23.74
N PHE A 90 33.81 -4.64 23.53
CA PHE A 90 34.60 -5.44 24.46
C PHE A 90 36.12 -5.35 24.20
N GLU A 91 36.53 -4.76 23.08
CA GLU A 91 37.93 -4.61 22.68
C GLU A 91 38.50 -3.21 23.01
N LEU A 92 37.65 -2.28 23.46
CA LEU A 92 38.00 -0.89 23.73
C LEU A 92 38.25 -0.66 25.24
N ASP A 93 39.44 -0.11 25.56
CA ASP A 93 39.70 0.50 26.87
C ASP A 93 39.32 1.98 26.83
N TYR A 94 38.18 2.32 27.42
CA TYR A 94 37.63 3.67 27.43
C TYR A 94 38.38 4.64 28.36
N CYS A 95 39.34 4.17 29.17
CA CYS A 95 40.18 5.03 30.00
C CYS A 95 41.36 5.65 29.24
N LEU A 96 41.67 5.15 28.04
CA LEU A 96 42.83 5.58 27.23
C LEU A 96 42.48 6.64 26.17
N LYS A 97 41.30 7.28 26.27
CA LYS A 97 40.78 8.28 25.34
C LYS A 97 40.54 9.62 26.04
#